data_AF-A0A529C2Z5-F1
#
_entry.id   AF-A0A529C2Z5-F1
#
_cell.length_a   1.000
_cell.length_b   1.000
_cell.length_c   1.000
_cell.angle_alpha   90.00
_cell.angle_beta   90.00
_cell.angle_gamma   90.00
#
_symmetry.space_group_name_H-M   'P 1'
#
loop_
_entity.id
_entity.type
_entity.pdbx_description
1 polymer ?
#
loop_
_entity_poly.entity_id
_entity_poly.type
_entity_poly.pdbx_seq_one_letter_code
_entity_poly.pdbx_strand_id
1 'polypeptide(L)' 'MSDSPAQGSFFYPNTSDDPDRTDVLRNKFGIETHSELRIEEYRATAFRMAEIAEGDGPQG' A
#
# COMPACT_ATOMS: atom_id res chain seq x y z
N MET A 1 20.05 -16.82 10.59
CA MET A 1 20.08 -15.76 9.57
C MET A 1 19.00 -14.78 9.96
N SER A 2 19.36 -13.58 10.39
CA SER A 2 18.40 -12.54 10.75
C SER A 2 18.16 -11.70 9.51
N ASP A 3 17.06 -11.96 8.81
CA ASP A 3 16.52 -11.06 7.78
C ASP A 3 16.08 -9.78 8.47
N SER A 4 17.02 -8.87 8.68
CA SER A 4 16.66 -7.47 8.88
C SER A 4 16.07 -7.00 7.56
N PRO A 5 14.85 -6.43 7.55
CA PRO A 5 14.25 -5.94 6.30
C PRO A 5 15.26 -5.02 5.64
N ALA A 6 15.70 -5.37 4.43
CA ALA A 6 16.73 -4.64 3.72
C ALA A 6 16.37 -3.15 3.74
N GLN A 7 17.26 -2.35 4.34
CA GLN A 7 17.06 -0.93 4.56
C GLN A 7 16.96 -0.25 3.19
N GLY A 8 15.74 -0.14 2.64
CA GLY A 8 15.48 0.32 1.27
C GLY A 8 14.44 -0.48 0.46
N SER A 9 13.94 -1.62 0.94
CA SER A 9 12.90 -2.37 0.21
C SER A 9 11.58 -1.60 0.11
N PHE A 10 10.95 -1.54 -1.06
CA PHE A 10 9.58 -1.01 -1.17
C PHE A 10 8.52 -1.98 -0.66
N PHE A 11 8.87 -3.25 -0.45
CA PHE A 11 7.96 -4.33 -0.05
C PHE A 11 8.11 -4.70 1.42
N TYR A 12 7.04 -5.21 2.03
CA TYR A 12 7.12 -5.92 3.30
C TYR A 12 7.93 -7.22 3.12
N PRO A 13 8.58 -7.72 4.19
CA PRO A 13 9.25 -9.02 4.15
C PRO A 13 8.29 -10.16 3.80
N ASN A 14 8.68 -11.01 2.84
CA ASN A 14 7.94 -12.23 2.47
C ASN A 14 8.19 -13.34 3.51
N THR A 15 7.74 -13.12 4.76
CA THR A 15 7.94 -14.06 5.87
C THR A 15 6.83 -15.10 6.01
N SER A 16 5.83 -15.08 5.13
CA SER A 16 4.67 -15.97 5.12
C SER A 16 4.61 -16.76 3.82
N ASP A 17 4.15 -18.00 3.88
CA ASP A 17 3.84 -18.82 2.70
C ASP A 17 2.47 -18.45 2.07
N ASP A 18 1.77 -17.49 2.65
CA ASP A 18 0.53 -16.95 2.12
C ASP A 18 0.81 -16.15 0.83
N PRO A 19 0.28 -16.58 -0.33
CA PRO A 19 0.47 -15.86 -1.59
C PRO A 19 -0.10 -14.44 -1.54
N ASP A 20 -1.10 -14.18 -0.69
CA ASP A 20 -1.69 -12.84 -0.53
C ASP A 20 -0.73 -11.87 0.17
N ARG A 21 0.34 -12.36 0.79
CA ARG A 21 1.35 -11.56 1.52
C ARG A 21 2.68 -11.42 0.79
N THR A 22 2.80 -12.01 -0.39
CA THR A 22 4.03 -11.96 -1.19
C THR A 22 4.13 -10.65 -1.96
N ASP A 23 5.26 -9.95 -1.87
CA ASP A 23 5.55 -8.74 -2.63
C ASP A 23 4.51 -7.61 -2.42
N VAL A 24 4.00 -7.48 -1.20
CA VAL A 24 3.08 -6.39 -0.84
C VAL A 24 3.88 -5.11 -0.58
N LEU A 25 3.48 -4.01 -1.24
CA LEU A 25 4.12 -2.70 -1.07
C LEU A 25 3.90 -2.15 0.33
N ARG A 26 4.97 -1.60 0.92
CA ARG A 26 4.88 -0.81 2.15
C ARG A 26 4.03 0.41 1.88
N ASN A 27 2.94 0.49 2.62
CA ASN A 27 1.91 1.51 2.45
C ASN A 27 1.65 2.21 3.78
N LYS A 28 0.98 3.37 3.72
CA LYS A 28 0.68 4.17 4.91
C LYS A 28 -0.38 3.55 5.82
N PHE A 29 -1.06 2.50 5.36
CA PHE A 29 -2.11 1.82 6.11
C PHE A 29 -1.58 0.66 6.97
N GLY A 30 -0.33 0.24 6.77
CA GLY A 30 0.23 -0.90 7.51
C GLY A 30 -0.32 -2.26 7.07
N ILE A 31 -0.99 -2.33 5.91
CA ILE A 31 -1.64 -3.55 5.42
C ILE A 31 -0.62 -4.41 4.67
N GLU A 32 -0.52 -5.69 5.03
CA GLU A 32 0.47 -6.63 4.49
C GLU A 32 -0.14 -7.72 3.59
N THR A 33 -1.38 -7.55 3.15
CA THR A 33 -2.11 -8.48 2.26
C THR A 33 -2.66 -7.74 1.03
N HIS A 34 -2.53 -8.32 -0.17
CA HIS A 34 -3.03 -7.70 -1.42
C HIS A 34 -4.54 -7.52 -1.40
N SER A 35 -5.28 -8.52 -0.93
CA SER A 35 -6.75 -8.50 -0.92
C SER A 35 -7.30 -7.31 -0.12
N GLU A 36 -6.77 -7.07 1.07
CA GLU A 36 -7.15 -5.95 1.93
C GLU A 36 -6.61 -4.61 1.40
N LEU A 37 -5.34 -4.56 0.97
CA LEU A 37 -4.72 -3.33 0.45
C LEU A 37 -5.50 -2.78 -0.74
N ARG A 38 -5.92 -3.66 -1.66
CA ARG A 38 -6.70 -3.28 -2.84
C ARG A 38 -8.02 -2.60 -2.49
N ILE A 39 -8.69 -3.03 -1.42
CA ILE A 39 -9.96 -2.44 -0.98
C ILE A 39 -9.72 -1.01 -0.47
N GLU A 40 -8.69 -0.82 0.34
CA GLU A 40 -8.37 0.48 0.92
C GLU A 40 -7.80 1.47 -0.11
N GLU A 41 -6.96 1.00 -1.03
CA GLU A 41 -6.48 1.83 -2.15
C GLU A 41 -7.62 2.32 -3.04
N TYR A 42 -8.60 1.45 -3.31
CA TYR A 42 -9.78 1.84 -4.09
C TYR A 42 -10.59 2.92 -3.38
N ARG A 43 -10.85 2.77 -2.08
CA ARG A 43 -11.56 3.76 -1.26
C ARG A 43 -10.81 5.09 -1.25
N ALA A 44 -9.53 5.07 -0.89
CA ALA A 44 -8.70 6.28 -0.82
C ALA A 44 -8.61 7.00 -2.18
N THR A 45 -8.47 6.25 -3.27
CA THR A 45 -8.44 6.80 -4.62
C THR A 45 -9.77 7.43 -5.02
N ALA A 46 -10.89 6.79 -4.70
CA ALA A 46 -12.22 7.33 -5.01
C ALA A 46 -12.45 8.69 -4.32
N PHE A 47 -12.07 8.82 -3.04
CA PHE A 47 -12.12 10.09 -2.33
C PHE A 47 -11.21 11.14 -2.97
N ARG A 48 -9.96 10.78 -3.27
CA ARG A 48 -9.01 11.72 -3.88
C ARG A 48 -9.47 12.21 -5.25
N MET A 49 -10.08 11.35 -6.06
CA MET A 49 -10.64 11.74 -7.36
C MET A 49 -11.81 12.72 -7.21
N ALA A 50 -12.65 12.56 -6.20
CA ALA A 50 -13.73 13.50 -5.90
C ALA A 50 -13.18 14.88 -5.50
N GLU A 51 -12.20 14.94 -4.60
CA GLU A 51 -11.54 16.19 -4.20
C GLU A 51 -10.89 16.91 -5.40
N ILE A 52 -10.22 16.15 -6.28
CA ILE A 52 -9.63 16.70 -7.50
C ILE A 52 -10.71 17.29 -8.42
N ALA A 53 -11.84 16.60 -8.57
CA ALA A 53 -12.96 17.08 -9.39
C ALA A 53 -13.60 18.36 -8.82
N GLU A 54 -13.56 18.54 -7.50
CA GLU A 54 -14.04 19.74 -6.79
C GLU A 54 -13.04 20.91 -6.84
N GLY A 55 -11.82 20.70 -7.35
CA GLY A 55 -10.79 21.72 -7.47
C GLY A 55 -9.77 21.73 -6.32
N ASP A 56 -9.92 20.84 -5.34
CA ASP A 56 -8.99 20.64 -4.21
C ASP A 56 -7.83 19.69 -4.57
N GLY A 57 -7.47 19.70 -5.85
CA GLY A 57 -6.31 19.00 -6.37
C GLY A 57 -4.98 19.62 -5.89
N PRO A 58 -3.85 18.93 -6.10
CA PRO A 58 -2.54 19.48 -5.79
C PRO A 58 -2.35 20.81 -6.53
N GLN A 59 -2.02 21.87 -5.78
CA GLN A 59 -1.67 23.16 -6.36
C GLN A 59 -0.15 23.21 -6.56
N GLY A 60 0.27 23.61 -7.77
CA GLY A 60 1.67 23.73 -8.18
C GLY A 60 2.27 25.08 -7.84
#